data_AF-A0A4R4Z8D6-F1
#
_entry.id   AF-A0A4R4Z8D6-F1
#
_cell.length_a   1.000
_cell.length_b   1.000
_cell.length_c   1.000
_cell.angle_alpha   90.00
_cell.angle_beta   90.00
_cell.angle_gamma   90.00
#
_symmetry.space_group_name_H-M   'P 1'
#
loop_
_entity.id
_entity.type
_entity.pdbx_description
1 polymer ?
#
loop_
_entity_poly.entity_id
_entity_poly.type
_entity_poly.pdbx_seq_one_letter_code
_entity_poly.pdbx_strand_id
1 'polypeptide(L)'
;MRCSLREFGGLLRDHAVGPEVEAFLIARPQTADEPPDGPWGELAANLVRASVFGFAQVNVPGEAELRAVVAVGNGHAARVLVQDGSVTAKKVRPDAPWPALVGCLPDREPAEGCEVTVPTRVLAEARADAEQRGDRQVDWLAYELKRRRVPPEDAQAIGDLLRRADGMTAHLTVGLRVASGAVRSGPFGIEVHHAPSGRAAVIPESPDDTFTVVAPAGAYLLGKTLQEYVEDLWEGTSERTQPLPR
;
A
#
# COMPACT_ATOMS: atom_id res chain seq x y z
N MET A 1 4.08 -17.22 12.67
CA MET A 1 3.60 -18.46 12.02
C MET A 1 4.12 -18.48 10.59
N ARG A 2 4.45 -19.65 10.02
CA ARG A 2 4.89 -19.80 8.63
C ARG A 2 4.28 -21.06 8.01
N CYS A 3 3.79 -20.96 6.78
CA CYS A 3 3.28 -22.07 5.97
C CYS A 3 3.56 -21.79 4.48
N SER A 4 3.26 -22.76 3.62
CA SER A 4 3.29 -22.57 2.18
C SER A 4 2.07 -21.78 1.69
N LEU A 5 2.19 -21.16 0.52
CA LEU A 5 1.07 -20.45 -0.13
C LEU A 5 -0.10 -21.38 -0.47
N ARG A 6 0.15 -22.67 -0.71
CA ARG A 6 -0.89 -23.64 -1.05
C ARG A 6 -1.74 -24.03 0.15
N GLU A 7 -1.10 -24.33 1.28
CA GLU A 7 -1.78 -24.56 2.57
C GLU A 7 -2.56 -23.31 2.99
N PHE A 8 -1.97 -22.11 2.83
CA PHE A 8 -2.66 -20.86 3.11
C PHE A 8 -3.87 -20.64 2.19
N GLY A 9 -3.77 -21.02 0.91
CA GLY A 9 -4.91 -21.00 -0.01
C GLY A 9 -6.06 -21.91 0.45
N GLY A 10 -5.77 -23.10 0.98
CA GLY A 10 -6.78 -23.97 1.60
C GLY A 10 -7.45 -23.30 2.79
N LEU A 11 -6.65 -22.69 3.68
CA LEU A 11 -7.15 -21.96 4.84
C LEU A 11 -8.13 -20.83 4.47
N LEU A 12 -7.79 -20.01 3.46
CA LEU A 12 -8.63 -18.88 3.04
C LEU A 12 -9.98 -19.35 2.47
N ARG A 13 -9.99 -20.45 1.71
CA ARG A 13 -11.21 -21.04 1.13
C ARG A 13 -12.11 -21.63 2.19
N ASP A 14 -11.56 -22.42 3.10
CA ASP A 14 -12.33 -23.11 4.15
C ASP A 14 -13.00 -22.12 5.12
N HIS A 15 -12.40 -20.94 5.32
CA HIS A 15 -12.90 -19.92 6.25
C HIS A 15 -13.63 -18.76 5.55
N ALA A 16 -13.75 -18.77 4.23
CA ALA A 16 -14.40 -17.71 3.44
C ALA A 16 -13.92 -16.29 3.80
N VAL A 17 -12.59 -16.08 3.87
CA VAL A 17 -11.98 -14.79 4.28
C VAL A 17 -12.41 -13.61 3.38
N GLY A 18 -12.78 -13.89 2.14
CA GLY A 18 -13.26 -12.94 1.16
C GLY A 18 -12.41 -12.99 -0.11
N PRO A 19 -13.04 -13.00 -1.30
CA PRO A 19 -12.32 -13.17 -2.56
C PRO A 19 -11.32 -12.04 -2.84
N GLU A 20 -11.52 -10.83 -2.31
CA GLU A 20 -10.64 -9.70 -2.55
C GLU A 20 -9.30 -9.84 -1.80
N VAL A 21 -9.35 -10.31 -0.54
CA VAL A 21 -8.14 -10.56 0.27
C VAL A 21 -7.37 -11.75 -0.30
N GLU A 22 -8.08 -12.81 -0.71
CA GLU A 22 -7.49 -13.97 -1.39
C GLU A 22 -6.83 -13.55 -2.71
N ALA A 23 -7.55 -12.85 -3.59
CA ALA A 23 -7.02 -12.40 -4.88
C ALA A 23 -5.83 -11.46 -4.73
N PHE A 24 -5.82 -10.62 -3.69
CA PHE A 24 -4.68 -9.76 -3.40
C PHE A 24 -3.46 -10.60 -3.00
N LEU A 25 -3.58 -11.47 -1.99
CA LEU A 25 -2.45 -12.25 -1.45
C LEU A 25 -1.98 -13.36 -2.40
N ILE A 26 -2.90 -13.99 -3.12
CA ILE A 26 -2.68 -15.10 -4.06
C ILE A 26 -2.88 -14.58 -5.49
N ALA A 27 -1.90 -13.81 -5.96
CA ALA A 27 -1.94 -13.13 -7.26
C ALA A 27 -2.20 -14.06 -8.46
N ARG A 28 -1.81 -15.34 -8.34
CA ARG A 28 -2.02 -16.36 -9.36
C ARG A 28 -2.77 -17.54 -8.75
N PRO A 29 -3.92 -17.93 -9.32
CA PRO A 29 -4.66 -19.09 -8.85
C PRO A 29 -3.77 -20.33 -8.83
N GLN A 30 -3.86 -21.07 -7.74
CA GLN A 30 -3.12 -22.31 -7.56
C GLN A 30 -3.99 -23.35 -6.86
N THR A 31 -3.62 -24.61 -7.02
CA THR A 31 -4.24 -25.71 -6.30
C THR A 31 -3.96 -25.52 -4.81
N ALA A 32 -5.04 -25.47 -4.01
CA ALA A 32 -4.95 -25.39 -2.58
C ALA A 32 -4.64 -26.78 -2.01
N ASP A 33 -3.76 -26.80 -1.01
CA ASP A 33 -3.50 -27.99 -0.20
C ASP A 33 -4.35 -27.92 1.08
N GLU A 34 -4.27 -28.96 1.91
CA GLU A 34 -4.93 -28.97 3.21
C GLU A 34 -4.47 -27.77 4.07
N PRO A 35 -5.36 -27.12 4.84
CA PRO A 35 -4.98 -26.00 5.70
C PRO A 35 -3.88 -26.40 6.70
N PRO A 36 -3.00 -25.47 7.06
CA PRO A 36 -1.96 -25.75 8.04
C PRO A 36 -2.56 -25.89 9.44
N ASP A 37 -2.08 -26.88 10.19
CA ASP A 37 -2.51 -27.12 11.58
C ASP A 37 -2.13 -25.98 12.55
N GLY A 38 -2.83 -25.92 13.69
CA GLY A 38 -2.48 -25.06 14.81
C GLY A 38 -3.10 -23.65 14.74
N PRO A 39 -2.36 -22.58 15.09
CA PRO A 39 -2.93 -21.24 15.32
C PRO A 39 -3.45 -20.52 14.07
N TRP A 40 -3.44 -21.17 12.90
CA TRP A 40 -3.90 -20.61 11.63
C TRP A 40 -5.41 -20.42 11.55
N GLY A 41 -6.20 -21.29 12.21
CA GLY A 41 -7.66 -21.11 12.29
C GLY A 41 -8.05 -19.81 13.00
N GLU A 42 -7.34 -19.43 14.06
CA GLU A 42 -7.57 -18.16 14.75
C GLU A 42 -7.22 -16.95 13.87
N LEU A 43 -6.13 -17.05 13.09
CA LEU A 43 -5.77 -16.03 12.11
C LEU A 43 -6.87 -15.89 11.06
N ALA A 44 -7.34 -16.99 10.48
CA ALA A 44 -8.39 -16.99 9.48
C ALA A 44 -9.68 -16.37 10.03
N ALA A 45 -10.09 -16.75 11.24
CA ALA A 45 -11.22 -16.15 11.94
C ALA A 45 -11.01 -14.64 12.21
N ASN A 46 -9.78 -14.18 12.45
CA ASN A 46 -9.48 -12.76 12.57
C ASN A 46 -9.62 -12.04 11.21
N LEU A 47 -9.13 -12.62 10.12
CA LEU A 47 -9.26 -12.05 8.77
C LEU A 47 -10.73 -11.94 8.34
N VAL A 48 -11.56 -12.95 8.63
CA VAL A 48 -13.01 -12.93 8.39
C VAL A 48 -13.69 -11.80 9.17
N ARG A 49 -13.29 -11.60 10.42
CA ARG A 49 -13.90 -10.61 11.33
C ARG A 49 -13.29 -9.21 11.24
N ALA A 50 -12.25 -9.02 10.44
CA ALA A 50 -11.63 -7.72 10.27
C ALA A 50 -12.56 -6.77 9.49
N SER A 51 -12.66 -5.54 9.98
CA SER A 51 -13.45 -4.46 9.37
C SER A 51 -12.59 -3.56 8.50
N VAL A 52 -11.29 -3.47 8.79
CA VAL A 52 -10.34 -2.57 8.14
C VAL A 52 -9.14 -3.36 7.65
N PHE A 53 -8.68 -3.05 6.45
CA PHE A 53 -7.55 -3.69 5.79
C PHE A 53 -6.56 -2.64 5.28
N GLY A 54 -5.28 -2.93 5.43
CA GLY A 54 -4.19 -2.26 4.71
C GLY A 54 -3.51 -3.27 3.80
N PHE A 55 -3.20 -2.85 2.58
CA PHE A 55 -2.58 -3.68 1.56
C PHE A 55 -1.25 -3.06 1.15
N ALA A 56 -0.21 -3.89 1.01
CA ALA A 56 1.08 -3.48 0.49
C ALA A 56 1.52 -4.45 -0.60
N GLN A 57 1.83 -3.92 -1.78
CA GLN A 57 2.45 -4.66 -2.88
C GLN A 57 3.82 -4.05 -3.11
N VAL A 58 4.88 -4.86 -3.02
CA VAL A 58 6.27 -4.40 -3.06
C VAL A 58 7.03 -5.19 -4.10
N ASN A 59 7.67 -4.48 -5.03
CA ASN A 59 8.51 -5.02 -6.07
C ASN A 59 9.94 -4.49 -5.89
N VAL A 60 10.88 -5.41 -5.67
CA VAL A 60 12.31 -5.12 -5.62
C VAL A 60 12.98 -5.88 -6.78
N PRO A 61 13.76 -5.21 -7.65
CA PRO A 61 14.42 -5.90 -8.76
C PRO A 61 15.31 -7.06 -8.29
N GLY A 62 15.12 -8.23 -8.89
CA GLY A 62 15.87 -9.44 -8.54
C GLY A 62 15.26 -10.24 -7.38
N GLU A 63 14.19 -9.76 -6.75
CA GLU A 63 13.47 -10.48 -5.69
C GLU A 63 12.06 -10.89 -6.13
N ALA A 64 11.49 -11.87 -5.44
CA ALA A 64 10.08 -12.21 -5.60
C ALA A 64 9.20 -11.07 -5.06
N GLU A 65 8.12 -10.76 -5.78
CA GLU A 65 7.11 -9.79 -5.33
C GLU A 65 6.61 -10.15 -3.92
N LEU A 66 6.58 -9.14 -3.07
CA LEU A 66 6.05 -9.24 -1.72
C LEU A 66 4.66 -8.63 -1.69
N ARG A 67 3.71 -9.37 -1.11
CA ARG A 67 2.35 -8.88 -0.86
C ARG A 67 2.03 -9.02 0.62
N ALA A 68 1.57 -7.95 1.24
CA ALA A 68 1.19 -7.96 2.65
C ALA A 68 -0.20 -7.39 2.88
N VAL A 69 -0.90 -7.98 3.84
CA VAL A 69 -2.17 -7.50 4.35
C VAL A 69 -2.05 -7.30 5.86
N VAL A 70 -2.45 -6.12 6.33
CA VAL A 70 -2.77 -5.90 7.75
C VAL A 70 -4.28 -5.85 7.89
N ALA A 71 -4.84 -6.71 8.70
CA ALA A 71 -6.28 -6.79 8.95
C ALA A 71 -6.57 -6.45 10.42
N VAL A 72 -7.56 -5.59 10.66
CA VAL A 72 -7.94 -5.08 11.99
C VAL A 72 -9.43 -5.26 12.22
N GLY A 73 -9.80 -5.83 13.37
CA GLY A 73 -11.20 -5.94 13.80
C GLY A 73 -11.34 -6.55 15.20
N ASN A 74 -12.41 -6.19 15.90
CA ASN A 74 -12.76 -6.71 17.23
C ASN A 74 -11.62 -6.66 18.27
N GLY A 75 -10.78 -5.62 18.23
CA GLY A 75 -9.64 -5.49 19.16
C GLY A 75 -8.45 -6.40 18.83
N HIS A 76 -8.44 -7.03 17.64
CA HIS A 76 -7.34 -7.83 17.14
C HIS A 76 -6.79 -7.23 15.84
N ALA A 77 -5.50 -7.43 15.61
CA ALA A 77 -4.87 -7.14 14.34
C ALA A 77 -3.82 -8.19 13.99
N ALA A 78 -3.73 -8.52 12.71
CA ALA A 78 -2.75 -9.45 12.20
C ALA A 78 -2.16 -8.93 10.89
N ARG A 79 -0.87 -9.22 10.69
CA ARG A 79 -0.15 -8.98 9.45
C ARG A 79 0.16 -10.32 8.79
N VAL A 80 -0.24 -10.45 7.54
CA VAL A 80 0.08 -11.57 6.65
C VAL A 80 1.00 -11.05 5.56
N LEU A 81 2.07 -11.79 5.27
CA LEU A 81 3.03 -11.47 4.20
C LEU A 81 3.25 -12.72 3.37
N VAL A 82 3.14 -12.55 2.05
CA VAL A 82 3.40 -13.56 1.02
C VAL A 82 4.62 -13.12 0.23
N GLN A 83 5.61 -14.00 0.12
CA GLN A 83 6.80 -13.81 -0.72
C GLN A 83 7.36 -15.18 -1.08
N ASP A 84 7.72 -15.37 -2.35
CA ASP A 84 8.37 -16.59 -2.87
C ASP A 84 7.67 -17.91 -2.45
N GLY A 85 6.34 -17.95 -2.60
CA GLY A 85 5.53 -19.13 -2.25
C GLY A 85 5.42 -19.44 -0.74
N SER A 86 5.99 -18.59 0.12
CA SER A 86 5.91 -18.70 1.57
C SER A 86 4.94 -17.65 2.13
N VAL A 87 4.16 -18.05 3.15
CA VAL A 87 3.32 -17.13 3.92
C VAL A 87 3.86 -17.01 5.33
N THR A 88 3.99 -15.79 5.82
CA THR A 88 4.26 -15.52 7.23
C THR A 88 3.14 -14.69 7.83
N ALA A 89 2.75 -15.03 9.05
CA ALA A 89 1.73 -14.29 9.78
C ALA A 89 2.20 -13.95 11.19
N LYS A 90 1.93 -12.72 11.62
CA LYS A 90 2.24 -12.20 12.96
C LYS A 90 1.04 -11.42 13.50
N LYS A 91 0.76 -11.59 14.78
CA LYS A 91 -0.14 -10.68 15.51
C LYS A 91 0.53 -9.32 15.59
N VAL A 92 -0.23 -8.26 15.36
CA VAL A 92 0.25 -6.88 15.48
C VAL A 92 -0.64 -6.13 16.45
N ARG A 93 -0.18 -4.96 16.88
CA ARG A 93 -0.93 -4.11 17.78
C ARG A 93 -2.13 -3.49 17.03
N PRO A 94 -3.37 -3.61 17.54
CA PRO A 94 -4.55 -3.02 16.89
C PRO A 94 -4.52 -1.50 16.78
N ASP A 95 -3.79 -0.82 17.67
CA ASP A 95 -3.60 0.63 17.68
C ASP A 95 -2.40 1.10 16.85
N ALA A 96 -1.68 0.18 16.20
CA ALA A 96 -0.57 0.50 15.29
C ALA A 96 -0.57 -0.39 14.01
N PRO A 97 -1.69 -0.46 13.26
CA PRO A 97 -1.76 -1.28 12.06
C PRO A 97 -0.91 -0.73 10.91
N TRP A 98 -0.88 0.58 10.73
CA TRP A 98 -0.16 1.22 9.62
C TRP A 98 1.35 1.17 9.77
N PRO A 99 1.94 1.43 10.95
CA PRO A 99 3.36 1.13 11.17
C PRO A 99 3.72 -0.32 10.86
N ALA A 100 2.83 -1.28 11.16
CA ALA A 100 3.07 -2.69 10.85
C ALA A 100 3.04 -2.99 9.34
N LEU A 101 2.17 -2.30 8.58
CA LEU A 101 2.09 -2.39 7.13
C LEU A 101 3.30 -1.72 6.46
N VAL A 102 3.64 -0.50 6.89
CA VAL A 102 4.81 0.25 6.40
C VAL A 102 6.11 -0.48 6.70
N GLY A 103 6.19 -1.19 7.83
CA GLY A 103 7.30 -2.09 8.14
C GLY A 103 7.39 -3.36 7.29
N CYS A 104 6.63 -3.46 6.19
CA CYS A 104 6.87 -4.43 5.11
C CYS A 104 7.70 -3.85 3.97
N LEU A 105 7.90 -2.53 3.93
CA LEU A 105 8.80 -1.91 2.97
C LEU A 105 10.26 -2.25 3.34
N PRO A 106 11.14 -2.43 2.35
CA PRO A 106 12.59 -2.50 2.56
C PRO A 106 13.10 -1.32 3.41
N ASP A 107 14.10 -1.61 4.24
CA ASP A 107 14.70 -0.62 5.13
C ASP A 107 15.40 0.49 4.35
N ARG A 108 14.86 1.70 4.44
CA ARG A 108 15.42 2.92 3.84
C ARG A 108 14.94 4.12 4.64
N GLU A 109 15.87 5.01 4.97
CA GLU A 109 15.53 6.31 5.57
C GLU A 109 14.69 7.15 4.60
N PRO A 110 13.85 8.08 5.08
CA PRO A 110 13.18 9.06 4.23
C PRO A 110 14.19 9.83 3.39
N ALA A 111 13.81 10.17 2.16
CA ALA A 111 14.61 11.01 1.28
C ALA A 111 14.90 12.39 1.90
N GLU A 112 15.98 13.01 1.48
CA GLU A 112 16.22 14.43 1.77
C GLU A 112 15.33 15.32 0.90
N GLY A 113 14.93 16.48 1.44
CA GLY A 113 14.13 17.47 0.73
C GLY A 113 12.87 17.87 1.48
N CYS A 114 11.96 18.54 0.76
CA CYS A 114 10.67 18.99 1.29
C CYS A 114 9.53 18.30 0.56
N GLU A 115 8.37 18.24 1.20
CA GLU A 115 7.13 17.88 0.52
C GLU A 115 6.75 18.96 -0.51
N VAL A 116 6.18 18.54 -1.63
CA VAL A 116 5.70 19.41 -2.69
C VAL A 116 4.31 18.96 -3.12
N THR A 117 3.34 19.88 -3.08
CA THR A 117 1.96 19.62 -3.52
C THR A 117 1.76 20.19 -4.92
N VAL A 118 1.26 19.37 -5.85
CA VAL A 118 0.98 19.77 -7.23
C VAL A 118 -0.37 19.23 -7.68
N PRO A 119 -1.05 19.86 -8.66
CA PRO A 119 -2.26 19.28 -9.23
C PRO A 119 -1.96 17.89 -9.81
N THR A 120 -2.75 16.89 -9.44
CA THR A 120 -2.53 15.48 -9.80
C THR A 120 -2.42 15.30 -11.31
N ARG A 121 -3.34 15.92 -12.05
CA ARG A 121 -3.33 15.89 -13.51
C ARG A 121 -2.05 16.46 -14.11
N VAL A 122 -1.51 17.54 -13.54
CA VAL A 122 -0.26 18.16 -14.00
C VAL A 122 0.91 17.21 -13.80
N LEU A 123 0.99 16.56 -12.64
CA LEU A 123 2.04 15.56 -12.35
C LEU A 123 1.92 14.34 -13.28
N ALA A 124 0.71 13.81 -13.46
CA ALA A 124 0.47 12.64 -14.31
C ALA A 124 0.85 12.90 -15.78
N GLU A 125 0.43 14.03 -16.35
CA GLU A 125 0.79 14.43 -17.71
C GLU A 125 2.31 14.65 -17.86
N ALA A 126 2.95 15.27 -16.87
CA ALA A 126 4.40 15.48 -16.91
C ALA A 126 5.19 14.16 -16.81
N ARG A 127 4.73 13.21 -15.98
CA ARG A 127 5.30 11.85 -15.89
C ARG A 127 5.18 11.09 -17.20
N ALA A 128 3.99 11.11 -17.83
CA ALA A 128 3.74 10.43 -19.10
C ALA A 128 4.62 10.96 -20.24
N ASP A 129 4.83 12.28 -20.32
CA ASP A 129 5.73 12.88 -21.31
C ASP A 129 7.21 12.54 -21.04
N ALA A 130 7.60 12.43 -19.77
CA ALA A 130 8.96 12.09 -19.37
C ALA A 130 9.31 10.61 -19.60
N GLU A 131 8.36 9.70 -19.41
CA GLU A 131 8.55 8.25 -19.65
C GLU A 131 8.97 7.94 -21.10
N GLN A 132 8.54 8.75 -22.07
CA GLN A 132 8.89 8.59 -23.48
C GLN A 132 10.39 8.87 -23.77
N ARG A 133 11.16 9.33 -22.78
CA ARG A 133 12.53 9.84 -22.95
C ARG A 133 13.64 8.97 -22.34
N GLY A 134 13.30 7.79 -21.80
CA GLY A 134 14.27 6.82 -21.30
C GLY A 134 15.17 7.40 -20.19
N ASP A 135 16.49 7.26 -20.31
CA ASP A 135 17.48 7.60 -19.27
C ASP A 135 17.50 9.09 -18.85
N ARG A 136 16.84 9.99 -19.60
CA ARG A 136 16.71 11.43 -19.25
C ARG A 136 15.41 11.77 -18.55
N GLN A 137 14.60 10.77 -18.19
CA GLN A 137 13.25 10.94 -17.64
C GLN A 137 13.19 11.95 -16.48
N VAL A 138 14.18 11.98 -15.59
CA VAL A 138 14.14 12.83 -14.40
C VAL A 138 14.36 14.32 -14.71
N ASP A 139 15.41 14.63 -15.47
CA ASP A 139 15.70 16.01 -15.89
C ASP A 139 14.57 16.52 -16.80
N TRP A 140 13.95 15.61 -17.56
CA TRP A 140 12.78 15.89 -18.38
C TRP A 140 11.52 16.14 -17.56
N LEU A 141 11.32 15.42 -16.45
CA LEU A 141 10.17 15.64 -15.57
C LEU A 141 10.19 17.05 -14.98
N ALA A 142 11.31 17.49 -14.41
CA ALA A 142 11.45 18.84 -13.89
C ALA A 142 11.22 19.90 -14.99
N TYR A 143 11.69 19.62 -16.22
CA TYR A 143 11.43 20.48 -17.38
C TYR A 143 9.93 20.55 -17.75
N GLU A 144 9.25 19.41 -17.81
CA GLU A 144 7.82 19.33 -18.15
C GLU A 144 6.91 19.96 -17.09
N LEU A 145 7.27 19.85 -15.81
CA LEU A 145 6.59 20.53 -14.72
C LEU A 145 6.76 22.06 -14.82
N LYS A 146 7.97 22.55 -15.13
CA LYS A 146 8.21 23.98 -15.37
C LYS A 146 7.37 24.52 -16.54
N ARG A 147 7.25 23.76 -17.63
CA ARG A 147 6.38 24.13 -18.79
C ARG A 147 4.90 24.25 -18.40
N ARG A 148 4.48 23.49 -17.40
CA ARG A 148 3.12 23.52 -16.82
C ARG A 148 2.95 24.51 -15.67
N ARG A 149 3.92 25.43 -15.51
CA ARG A 149 3.90 26.52 -14.52
C ARG A 149 4.03 26.06 -13.06
N VAL A 150 4.54 24.87 -12.81
CA VAL A 150 5.03 24.50 -11.47
C VAL A 150 6.28 25.35 -11.17
N PRO A 151 6.41 25.94 -9.97
CA PRO A 151 7.59 26.71 -9.60
C PRO A 151 8.89 25.95 -9.87
N PRO A 152 9.97 26.60 -10.34
CA PRO A 152 11.19 25.90 -10.72
C PRO A 152 11.84 25.09 -9.58
N GLU A 153 11.74 25.58 -8.35
CA GLU A 153 12.24 24.91 -7.14
C GLU A 153 11.42 23.65 -6.84
N ASP A 154 10.10 23.75 -6.83
CA ASP A 154 9.17 22.63 -6.66
C ASP A 154 9.35 21.55 -7.74
N ALA A 155 9.46 21.97 -9.01
CA ALA A 155 9.68 21.07 -10.13
C ALA A 155 11.01 20.31 -10.01
N GLN A 156 12.05 20.98 -9.50
CA GLN A 156 13.35 20.36 -9.24
C GLN A 156 13.25 19.38 -8.07
N ALA A 157 12.63 19.78 -6.96
CA ALA A 157 12.43 18.93 -5.78
C ALA A 157 11.62 17.66 -6.12
N ILE A 158 10.54 17.77 -6.91
CA ILE A 158 9.80 16.62 -7.43
C ILE A 158 10.70 15.73 -8.30
N GLY A 159 11.48 16.32 -9.21
CA GLY A 159 12.43 15.58 -10.02
C GLY A 159 13.41 14.76 -9.18
N ASP A 160 14.02 15.38 -8.17
CA ASP A 160 14.99 14.72 -7.29
C ASP A 160 14.34 13.63 -6.42
N LEU A 161 13.13 13.85 -5.91
CA LEU A 161 12.37 12.85 -5.16
C LEU A 161 11.88 11.69 -6.03
N LEU A 162 11.56 11.91 -7.30
CA LEU A 162 11.05 10.88 -8.22
C LEU A 162 12.15 10.16 -9.02
N ARG A 163 13.41 10.59 -8.89
CA ARG A 163 14.57 9.87 -9.43
C ARG A 163 14.62 8.47 -8.83
N ARG A 164 14.80 7.43 -9.66
CA ARG A 164 14.88 6.04 -9.20
C ARG A 164 16.33 5.65 -8.89
N ALA A 165 16.56 5.05 -7.73
CA ALA A 165 17.90 4.59 -7.31
C ALA A 165 18.15 3.12 -7.65
N ASP A 166 17.19 2.25 -7.33
CA ASP A 166 17.35 0.79 -7.36
C ASP A 166 16.18 0.07 -8.03
N GLY A 167 15.24 0.81 -8.62
CA GLY A 167 14.04 0.27 -9.26
C GLY A 167 12.99 -0.29 -8.30
N MET A 168 13.18 -0.17 -6.98
CA MET A 168 12.16 -0.54 -6.00
C MET A 168 10.90 0.29 -6.20
N THR A 169 9.75 -0.39 -6.18
CA THR A 169 8.42 0.22 -6.15
C THR A 169 7.57 -0.47 -5.10
N ALA A 170 6.70 0.28 -4.45
CA ALA A 170 5.63 -0.27 -3.63
C ALA A 170 4.35 0.54 -3.80
N HIS A 171 3.23 -0.12 -3.56
CA HIS A 171 1.90 0.49 -3.56
C HIS A 171 1.21 0.12 -2.26
N LEU A 172 0.79 1.14 -1.50
CA LEU A 172 0.04 0.98 -0.26
C LEU A 172 -1.39 1.45 -0.46
N THR A 173 -2.37 0.63 -0.11
CA THR A 173 -3.80 0.98 -0.17
C THR A 173 -4.52 0.52 1.09
N VAL A 174 -5.76 0.96 1.25
CA VAL A 174 -6.63 0.55 2.36
C VAL A 174 -7.95 0.01 1.85
N GLY A 175 -8.68 -0.71 2.68
CA GLY A 175 -10.02 -1.19 2.36
C GLY A 175 -10.88 -1.42 3.60
N LEU A 176 -12.19 -1.41 3.40
CA LEU A 176 -13.19 -1.65 4.43
C LEU A 176 -14.06 -2.85 4.08
N ARG A 177 -14.38 -3.67 5.08
CA ARG A 177 -15.40 -4.71 4.92
C ARG A 177 -16.78 -4.08 5.07
N VAL A 178 -17.56 -4.10 3.99
CA VAL A 178 -18.93 -3.56 3.97
C VAL A 178 -19.94 -4.60 4.47
N ALA A 179 -21.21 -4.20 4.65
CA ALA A 179 -22.25 -5.05 5.23
C ALA A 179 -22.52 -6.34 4.45
N SER A 180 -22.29 -6.35 3.14
CA SER A 180 -22.37 -7.55 2.30
C SER A 180 -21.27 -8.58 2.58
N GLY A 181 -20.26 -8.22 3.37
CA GLY A 181 -19.08 -9.02 3.66
C GLY A 181 -17.94 -8.82 2.66
N ALA A 182 -18.17 -8.13 1.54
CA ALA A 182 -17.12 -7.80 0.57
C ALA A 182 -16.13 -6.78 1.13
N VAL A 183 -14.87 -6.81 0.66
CA VAL A 183 -13.88 -5.79 0.99
C VAL A 183 -13.83 -4.74 -0.12
N ARG A 184 -14.23 -3.52 0.20
CA ARG A 184 -14.14 -2.36 -0.69
C ARG A 184 -12.80 -1.67 -0.50
N SER A 185 -11.95 -1.72 -1.52
CA SER A 185 -10.71 -0.94 -1.54
C SER A 185 -10.99 0.55 -1.69
N GLY A 186 -10.15 1.37 -1.07
CA GLY A 186 -10.16 2.82 -1.28
C GLY A 186 -9.75 3.18 -2.71
N PRO A 187 -10.21 4.34 -3.22
CA PRO A 187 -9.88 4.80 -4.56
C PRO A 187 -8.41 5.28 -4.66
N PHE A 188 -7.80 5.63 -3.53
CA PHE A 188 -6.45 6.19 -3.48
C PHE A 188 -5.44 5.19 -2.92
N GLY A 189 -4.20 5.35 -3.38
CA GLY A 189 -3.07 4.58 -2.93
C GLY A 189 -1.79 5.38 -2.97
N ILE A 190 -0.86 5.02 -2.10
CA ILE A 190 0.44 5.68 -1.98
C ILE A 190 1.44 4.89 -2.82
N GLU A 191 2.02 5.52 -3.84
CA GLU A 191 3.18 4.98 -4.52
C GLU A 191 4.42 5.29 -3.68
N VAL A 192 5.28 4.30 -3.46
CA VAL A 192 6.53 4.45 -2.71
C VAL A 192 7.68 3.92 -3.55
N HIS A 193 8.83 4.58 -3.46
CA HIS A 193 10.06 4.14 -4.13
C HIS A 193 11.31 4.68 -3.46
N HIS A 194 12.45 4.19 -3.91
CA HIS A 194 13.73 4.72 -3.46
C HIS A 194 14.30 5.72 -4.48
N ALA A 195 14.51 6.93 -3.98
CA ALA A 195 15.36 7.94 -4.57
C ALA A 195 16.81 7.78 -4.09
N PRO A 196 17.79 8.39 -4.78
CA PRO A 196 19.19 8.33 -4.37
C PRO A 196 19.40 8.78 -2.91
N SER A 197 18.65 9.80 -2.47
CA SER A 197 18.73 10.34 -1.11
C SER A 197 17.92 9.56 -0.07
N GLY A 198 17.03 8.63 -0.46
CA GLY A 198 16.20 7.87 0.49
C GLY A 198 14.84 7.48 -0.09
N ARG A 199 13.90 7.11 0.77
CA ARG A 199 12.55 6.71 0.39
C ARG A 199 11.67 7.93 0.13
N ALA A 200 10.97 7.94 -1.00
CA ALA A 200 10.02 8.99 -1.37
C ALA A 200 8.65 8.37 -1.69
N ALA A 201 7.60 9.18 -1.63
CA ALA A 201 6.25 8.76 -1.94
C ALA A 201 5.53 9.77 -2.83
N VAL A 202 4.57 9.25 -3.60
CA VAL A 202 3.55 10.00 -4.34
C VAL A 202 2.22 9.67 -3.68
N ILE A 203 1.59 10.70 -3.11
CA ILE A 203 0.41 10.60 -2.24
C ILE A 203 -0.71 11.44 -2.85
N PRO A 204 -1.70 10.83 -3.53
CA PRO A 204 -2.92 11.54 -3.92
C PRO A 204 -3.63 12.13 -2.69
N GLU A 205 -4.01 13.39 -2.73
CA GLU A 205 -4.80 13.97 -1.64
C GLU A 205 -6.25 13.48 -1.73
N SER A 206 -6.77 12.99 -0.61
CA SER A 206 -8.17 12.64 -0.44
C SER A 206 -8.98 13.90 -0.10
N PRO A 207 -10.28 14.01 -0.46
CA PRO A 207 -11.19 12.97 -0.95
C PRO A 207 -11.32 12.86 -2.47
N ASP A 208 -10.65 13.70 -3.25
CA ASP A 208 -10.97 13.87 -4.67
C ASP A 208 -9.79 13.81 -5.64
N ASP A 209 -8.57 13.48 -5.16
CA ASP A 209 -7.33 13.44 -5.93
C ASP A 209 -7.01 14.70 -6.76
N THR A 210 -7.58 15.87 -6.42
CA THR A 210 -7.28 17.12 -7.15
C THR A 210 -5.79 17.45 -7.09
N PHE A 211 -5.17 17.17 -5.95
CA PHE A 211 -3.75 17.39 -5.71
C PHE A 211 -3.03 16.09 -5.34
N THR A 212 -1.73 16.07 -5.59
CA THR A 212 -0.83 15.00 -5.21
C THR A 212 0.36 15.60 -4.50
N VAL A 213 0.69 15.03 -3.35
CA VAL A 213 1.89 15.34 -2.58
C VAL A 213 3.02 14.40 -3.01
N VAL A 214 4.19 14.98 -3.30
CA VAL A 214 5.44 14.23 -3.49
C VAL A 214 6.35 14.58 -2.32
N ALA A 215 6.75 13.59 -1.52
CA ALA A 215 7.44 13.86 -0.26
C ALA A 215 8.46 12.79 0.13
N PRO A 216 9.45 13.14 0.98
CA PRO A 216 10.17 12.19 1.81
C PRO A 216 9.24 11.26 2.60
N ALA A 217 9.38 9.95 2.40
CA ALA A 217 8.44 8.97 2.90
C ALA A 217 8.90 8.32 4.22
N GLY A 218 8.62 9.00 5.33
CA GLY A 218 8.75 8.46 6.67
C GLY A 218 7.58 7.57 7.10
N ALA A 219 7.83 6.67 8.05
CA ALA A 219 6.80 5.75 8.54
C ALA A 219 5.60 6.48 9.18
N TYR A 220 5.86 7.62 9.81
CA TYR A 220 4.81 8.47 10.36
C TYR A 220 3.91 9.04 9.25
N LEU A 221 4.48 9.67 8.22
CA LEU A 221 3.74 10.24 7.10
C LEU A 221 2.87 9.17 6.42
N LEU A 222 3.49 8.06 6.02
CA LEU A 222 2.78 6.95 5.37
C LEU A 222 1.66 6.39 6.25
N GLY A 223 1.93 6.21 7.55
CA GLY A 223 0.93 5.70 8.48
C GLY A 223 -0.23 6.67 8.72
N LYS A 224 0.05 7.97 8.80
CA LYS A 224 -0.96 9.03 8.94
C LYS A 224 -1.86 9.09 7.71
N THR A 225 -1.28 9.10 6.52
CA THR A 225 -2.05 9.13 5.26
C THR A 225 -2.93 7.89 5.08
N LEU A 226 -2.43 6.69 5.45
CA LEU A 226 -3.25 5.48 5.40
C LEU A 226 -4.45 5.56 6.38
N GLN A 227 -4.25 6.17 7.56
CA GLN A 227 -5.35 6.43 8.49
C GLN A 227 -6.38 7.40 7.89
N GLU A 228 -5.93 8.50 7.29
CA GLU A 228 -6.80 9.48 6.62
C GLU A 228 -7.62 8.82 5.50
N TYR A 229 -7.00 8.00 4.65
CA TYR A 229 -7.72 7.26 3.61
C TYR A 229 -8.79 6.30 4.17
N VAL A 230 -8.55 5.70 5.35
CA VAL A 230 -9.56 4.85 6.00
C VAL A 230 -10.73 5.69 6.50
N GLU A 231 -10.45 6.85 7.11
CA GLU A 231 -11.46 7.78 7.61
C GLU A 231 -12.34 8.28 6.46
N ASP A 232 -11.74 8.75 5.37
CA ASP A 232 -12.47 9.22 4.19
C ASP A 232 -13.27 8.10 3.51
N LEU A 233 -12.68 6.90 3.43
CA LEU A 233 -13.37 5.74 2.87
C LEU A 233 -14.59 5.36 3.72
N TRP A 234 -14.49 5.52 5.05
CA TRP A 234 -15.58 5.28 5.98
C TRP A 234 -16.69 6.31 5.81
N GLU A 235 -16.36 7.60 5.74
CA GLU A 235 -17.31 8.68 5.50
C GLU A 235 -18.04 8.51 4.16
N GLY A 236 -17.33 8.07 3.13
CA GLY A 236 -17.88 7.73 1.81
C GLY A 236 -18.60 6.38 1.74
N THR A 237 -18.75 5.64 2.84
CA THR A 237 -19.49 4.36 2.88
C THR A 237 -20.81 4.55 3.64
N SER A 238 -21.91 4.71 2.90
CA SER A 238 -23.27 4.84 3.45
C SER A 238 -23.84 3.52 4.00
N GLU A 239 -23.27 2.38 3.60
CA GLU A 239 -23.55 1.07 4.20
C GLU A 239 -22.73 0.91 5.49
N ARG A 240 -23.35 1.21 6.64
CA ARG A 240 -22.71 1.13 7.96
C ARG A 240 -21.92 -0.18 8.11
N THR A 241 -20.62 -0.05 8.03
CA THR A 241 -19.60 -1.05 8.35
C THR A 241 -19.81 -1.53 9.81
N GLN A 242 -19.37 -2.74 10.12
CA GLN A 242 -19.28 -3.17 11.53
C GLN A 242 -18.54 -2.09 12.32
N PRO A 243 -19.01 -1.66 13.50
CA PRO A 243 -18.48 -0.48 14.18
C PRO A 243 -16.95 -0.55 14.37
N LEU A 244 -16.26 0.58 14.19
CA LEU A 244 -14.83 0.71 14.50
C LEU A 244 -14.58 0.21 15.93
N PRO A 245 -13.52 -0.59 16.17
CA PRO A 245 -13.09 -0.85 17.53
C PRO A 245 -12.73 0.49 18.20
N ARG A 246 -13.37 0.76 19.34
CA ARG A 246 -13.02 1.87 20.23
C ARG A 246 -11.73 1.57 20.98
#